data_AF-A0A1F5C4H0-F1
#
_entry.id   AF-A0A1F5C4H0-F1
#
_cell.length_a   1.000
_cell.length_b   1.000
_cell.length_c   1.000
_cell.angle_alpha   90.00
_cell.angle_beta   90.00
_cell.angle_gamma   90.00
#
_symmetry.space_group_name_H-M   'P 1'
#
loop_
_entity.id
_entity.type
_entity.pdbx_description
1 polymer ?
#
loop_
_entity_poly.entity_id
_entity_poly.type
_entity_poly.pdbx_seq_one_letter_code
_entity_poly.pdbx_strand_id
1 'polypeptide(L)'
;MAAAWMNIVYGFAGMRSDGEILLFNPSIPKDWESYSFKILYRDSILNINVNKEKVSIIAVKGPHTDIKVYGKEYKVNSKGLQVAIPVEYRR
;
A
#
# COMPACT_ATOMS: atom_id res chain seq x y z
N MET A 1 -0.02 15.65 15.22
CA MET A 1 0.90 14.77 14.46
C MET A 1 0.20 13.58 13.78
N ALA A 2 -1.01 13.15 14.20
CA ALA A 2 -1.77 12.09 13.52
C ALA A 2 -2.25 12.44 12.10
N ALA A 3 -2.55 13.72 11.83
CA ALA A 3 -3.08 14.17 10.54
C ALA A 3 -2.14 13.90 9.36
N ALA A 4 -0.82 14.06 9.55
CA ALA A 4 0.17 13.79 8.50
C ALA A 4 0.21 12.30 8.14
N TRP A 5 0.15 11.41 9.13
CA TRP A 5 0.09 9.97 8.91
C TRP A 5 -1.21 9.55 8.19
N MET A 6 -2.35 10.10 8.62
CA MET A 6 -3.64 9.86 7.98
C MET A 6 -3.64 10.30 6.50
N ASN A 7 -3.03 11.45 6.19
CA ASN A 7 -2.89 11.92 4.81
C ASN A 7 -2.02 11.00 3.95
N ILE A 8 -0.96 10.41 4.52
CA ILE A 8 -0.12 9.45 3.79
C ILE A 8 -0.87 8.15 3.54
N VAL A 9 -1.52 7.60 4.56
CA VAL A 9 -2.15 6.27 4.50
C VAL A 9 -3.48 6.30 3.75
N TYR A 10 -4.41 7.16 4.15
CA TYR A 10 -5.74 7.24 3.54
C TYR A 10 -5.77 8.17 2.31
N GLY A 11 -4.87 9.15 2.23
CA GLY A 11 -4.72 10.02 1.07
C GLY A 11 -3.83 9.38 0.00
N PHE A 12 -2.51 9.47 0.18
CA PHE A 12 -1.55 9.07 -0.87
C PHE A 12 -1.55 7.57 -1.15
N ALA A 13 -1.53 6.71 -0.14
CA ALA A 13 -1.58 5.26 -0.36
C ALA A 13 -2.96 4.78 -0.80
N GLY A 14 -3.99 5.63 -0.71
CA GLY A 14 -5.36 5.29 -1.06
C GLY A 14 -5.86 4.06 -0.30
N MET A 15 -5.42 3.89 0.96
CA MET A 15 -5.78 2.73 1.76
C MET A 15 -7.26 2.79 2.12
N ARG A 16 -7.99 1.69 1.93
CA ARG A 16 -9.36 1.52 2.44
C ARG A 16 -9.50 0.20 3.18
N SER A 17 -10.23 0.24 4.30
CA SER A 17 -10.46 -0.89 5.19
C SER A 17 -11.94 -1.09 5.53
N ASP A 18 -12.83 -0.46 4.76
CA ASP A 18 -14.28 -0.53 4.91
C ASP A 18 -14.91 -1.77 4.26
N GLY A 19 -14.13 -2.52 3.48
CA GLY A 19 -14.55 -3.79 2.86
C GLY A 19 -13.98 -5.04 3.53
N GLU A 20 -14.18 -6.20 2.91
CA GLU A 20 -13.71 -7.50 3.41
C GLU A 20 -12.18 -7.67 3.37
N ILE A 21 -11.51 -6.98 2.45
CA ILE A 21 -10.05 -6.98 2.27
C ILE A 21 -9.53 -5.55 2.18
N LEU A 22 -8.25 -5.35 2.53
CA LEU A 22 -7.60 -4.04 2.40
C LEU A 22 -7.43 -3.67 0.93
N LEU A 23 -7.81 -2.44 0.59
CA LEU A 23 -7.58 -1.87 -0.73
C LEU A 23 -6.46 -0.84 -0.67
N PHE A 24 -5.66 -0.78 -1.73
CA PHE A 24 -4.61 0.22 -1.93
C PHE A 24 -4.67 0.77 -3.35
N ASN A 25 -4.75 2.09 -3.47
CA ASN A 25 -4.65 2.81 -4.73
C ASN A 25 -3.58 3.92 -4.59
N PRO A 26 -2.30 3.54 -4.45
CA PRO A 26 -1.26 4.49 -4.13
C PRO A 26 -1.02 5.50 -5.26
N SER A 27 -0.78 6.73 -4.87
CA SER A 27 -0.38 7.84 -5.73
C SER A 27 0.74 8.59 -5.05
N ILE A 28 1.68 9.09 -5.84
CA ILE A 28 2.85 9.80 -5.32
C ILE A 28 2.96 11.15 -6.02
N PRO A 29 3.05 12.26 -5.27
CA PRO A 29 3.30 13.58 -5.84
C PRO A 29 4.66 13.63 -6.57
N LYS A 30 4.75 14.49 -7.59
CA LYS A 30 6.00 14.72 -8.35
C LYS A 30 7.21 15.05 -7.49
N ASP A 31 7.02 15.77 -6.39
CA ASP A 31 8.09 16.22 -5.49
C ASP A 31 8.65 15.11 -4.59
N TRP A 32 7.97 13.96 -4.49
CA TRP A 32 8.39 12.86 -3.62
C TRP A 32 9.03 11.74 -4.45
N GLU A 33 10.17 11.23 -4.00
CA GLU A 33 10.82 10.06 -4.63
C GLU A 33 10.16 8.75 -4.22
N SER A 34 9.90 8.61 -2.93
CA SER A 34 9.20 7.47 -2.36
C SER A 34 8.63 7.80 -0.98
N TYR A 35 7.68 6.98 -0.53
CA TYR A 35 7.25 6.95 0.86
C TYR A 35 7.02 5.50 1.29
N SER A 36 7.13 5.25 2.60
CA SER A 36 6.84 3.93 3.15
C SER A 36 6.21 4.01 4.52
N PHE A 37 5.41 3.01 4.83
CA PHE A 37 4.73 2.89 6.11
C PHE A 37 4.44 1.42 6.41
N LYS A 38 4.21 1.12 7.69
CA LYS A 38 3.79 -0.20 8.14
C LYS A 38 2.40 -0.14 8.71
N ILE A 39 1.63 -1.20 8.48
CA ILE A 39 0.33 -1.41 9.10
C ILE A 39 0.25 -2.82 9.70
N LEU A 40 -0.54 -2.94 10.75
CA LEU A 40 -0.93 -4.24 11.30
C LEU A 40 -2.32 -4.59 10.75
N TYR A 41 -2.44 -5.76 10.14
CA TYR A 41 -3.71 -6.26 9.62
C TYR A 41 -3.77 -7.78 9.76
N ARG A 42 -4.81 -8.30 10.45
CA ARG A 42 -5.03 -9.74 10.69
C ARG A 42 -3.75 -10.47 11.13
N ASP A 43 -3.11 -9.96 12.17
CA ASP A 43 -1.84 -10.48 12.74
C ASP A 43 -0.61 -10.42 11.81
N SER A 44 -0.75 -9.79 10.65
CA SER A 44 0.34 -9.53 9.72
C SER A 44 0.79 -8.08 9.76
N ILE A 45 2.11 -7.87 9.83
CA ILE A 45 2.72 -6.56 9.66
C ILE A 45 3.08 -6.40 8.19
N LEU A 46 2.32 -5.57 7.48
CA LEU A 46 2.59 -5.24 6.10
C LEU A 46 3.47 -3.99 6.04
N ASN A 47 4.55 -4.05 5.26
CA ASN A 47 5.35 -2.90 4.89
C ASN A 47 5.01 -2.50 3.45
N ILE A 48 4.50 -1.28 3.29
CA ILE A 48 4.13 -0.71 2.01
C ILE A 48 5.20 0.31 1.66
N ASN A 49 5.82 0.15 0.48
CA ASN A 49 6.75 1.11 -0.10
C ASN A 49 6.21 1.53 -1.46
N VAL A 50 6.10 2.83 -1.69
CA VAL A 50 5.60 3.41 -2.93
C VAL A 50 6.68 4.33 -3.48
N ASN A 51 7.06 4.13 -4.74
CA ASN A 51 7.93 5.05 -5.47
C ASN A 51 7.21 5.55 -6.74
N LYS A 52 7.89 6.31 -7.59
CA LYS A 52 7.31 6.89 -8.82
C LYS A 52 6.82 5.86 -9.86
N GLU A 53 7.29 4.63 -9.79
CA GLU A 53 7.04 3.60 -10.81
C GLU A 53 6.15 2.47 -10.32
N LYS A 54 6.32 2.05 -9.07
CA LYS A 54 5.72 0.85 -8.50
C LYS A 54 5.43 0.99 -7.00
N VAL A 55 4.47 0.18 -6.56
CA VAL A 55 4.23 -0.13 -5.16
C VAL A 55 4.77 -1.52 -4.84
N SER A 56 5.46 -1.64 -3.72
CA SER A 56 5.97 -2.88 -3.16
C SER A 56 5.33 -3.13 -1.80
N ILE A 57 4.75 -4.31 -1.60
CA ILE A 57 4.08 -4.68 -0.35
C ILE A 57 4.65 -6.00 0.14
N ILE A 58 5.14 -6.03 1.38
CA ILE A 58 5.78 -7.22 1.96
C ILE A 58 5.15 -7.51 3.32
N ALA A 59 4.76 -8.76 3.56
CA ALA A 59 4.42 -9.20 4.91
C ALA A 59 5.72 -9.48 5.67
N VAL A 60 6.12 -8.52 6.52
CA VAL A 60 7.36 -8.60 7.32
C VAL A 60 7.19 -9.58 8.48
N LYS A 61 5.96 -9.72 8.97
CA LYS A 61 5.58 -10.67 10.02
C LYS A 61 4.15 -11.14 9.77
N GLY A 62 3.84 -12.36 10.20
CA GLY A 62 2.50 -12.94 10.14
C GLY A 62 2.26 -13.80 8.90
N PRO A 63 1.05 -14.38 8.79
CA PRO A 63 0.66 -15.22 7.66
C PRO A 63 0.50 -14.42 6.37
N HIS A 64 0.13 -15.11 5.29
CA HIS A 64 -0.25 -14.43 4.06
C HIS A 64 -1.51 -13.57 4.26
N THR A 65 -1.61 -12.49 3.50
CA THR A 65 -2.73 -11.55 3.56
C THR A 65 -3.24 -11.27 2.16
N ASP A 66 -4.55 -11.38 2.00
CA ASP A 66 -5.22 -10.98 0.77
C ASP A 66 -5.52 -9.48 0.79
N ILE A 67 -5.10 -8.79 -0.27
CA ILE A 67 -5.27 -7.36 -0.47
C ILE A 67 -5.70 -7.08 -1.91
N LYS A 68 -6.25 -5.89 -2.16
CA LYS A 68 -6.61 -5.41 -3.49
C LYS A 68 -5.78 -4.18 -3.85
N VAL A 69 -5.11 -4.21 -4.99
CA VAL A 69 -4.30 -3.09 -5.50
C VAL A 69 -4.80 -2.72 -6.89
N TYR A 70 -5.25 -1.47 -7.09
CA TYR A 70 -5.86 -0.99 -8.34
C TYR A 70 -6.98 -1.92 -8.86
N GLY A 71 -7.83 -2.40 -7.95
CA GLY A 71 -8.95 -3.30 -8.28
C GLY A 71 -8.58 -4.77 -8.48
N LYS A 72 -7.29 -5.14 -8.51
CA LYS A 72 -6.83 -6.52 -8.65
C LYS A 72 -6.46 -7.13 -7.30
N GLU A 73 -6.85 -8.38 -7.08
CA GLU A 73 -6.58 -9.10 -5.84
C GLU A 73 -5.20 -9.76 -5.87
N TYR A 74 -4.50 -9.66 -4.75
CA TYR A 74 -3.17 -10.20 -4.57
C TYR A 74 -3.02 -10.82 -3.18
N LYS A 75 -2.31 -11.94 -3.15
CA LYS A 75 -1.87 -12.58 -1.91
C LYS A 75 -0.47 -12.12 -1.59
N VAL A 76 -0.31 -11.39 -0.49
CA VAL A 76 1.00 -10.92 0.00
C VAL A 76 1.52 -11.84 1.08
N ASN A 77 2.81 -12.18 0.98
CA ASN A 77 3.54 -12.92 1.99
C ASN A 77 4.97 -12.34 2.11
N SER A 78 5.88 -13.08 2.72
CA SER A 78 7.28 -12.69 2.90
C SER A 78 8.08 -12.57 1.60
N LYS A 79 7.63 -13.13 0.47
CA LYS A 79 8.26 -12.96 -0.85
C LYS A 79 8.08 -11.54 -1.40
N GLY A 80 7.06 -10.83 -0.90
CA GLY A 80 6.69 -9.51 -1.39
C GLY A 80 5.87 -9.55 -2.69
N LEU A 81 5.13 -8.47 -2.90
CA LEU A 81 4.36 -8.17 -4.09
C LEU A 81 4.89 -6.86 -4.66
N GLN A 82 5.06 -6.80 -5.98
CA GLN A 82 5.36 -5.55 -6.70
C GLN A 82 4.32 -5.33 -7.79
N VAL A 83 3.74 -4.12 -7.82
CA VAL A 83 2.74 -3.72 -8.81
C VAL A 83 3.14 -2.36 -9.35
N ALA A 84 3.18 -2.20 -10.68
CA ALA A 84 3.44 -0.91 -11.31
C ALA A 84 2.29 0.07 -11.05
N ILE A 85 2.61 1.35 -10.81
CA ILE A 85 1.62 2.42 -10.67
C ILE A 85 1.10 2.78 -12.06
N PRO A 86 -0.21 2.61 -12.33
CA PRO A 86 -0.80 3.03 -13.59
C PRO A 86 -0.65 4.53 -13.80
N VAL A 87 -0.54 4.95 -15.06
CA VAL A 87 -0.31 6.36 -15.41
C VAL A 87 -1.42 7.28 -14.86
N GLU A 88 -2.65 6.77 -14.79
CA GLU A 88 -3.83 7.45 -14.24
C GLU A 88 -3.68 7.88 -12.77
N TYR A 89 -2.80 7.20 -12.02
CA TYR A 89 -2.58 7.43 -10.58
C TYR A 89 -1.29 8.21 -10.29
N ARG A 90 -0.52 8.60 -11.32
CA ARG A 90 0.67 9.44 -11.19
C ARG A 90 0.25 10.91 -11.21
N ARG A 91 0.22 11.57 -10.04
CA ARG A 91 -0.20 12.98 -9.89
C ARG A 91 0.99 13.92 -9.76
#